data_AF-A0A812IIC8-F1
#
_entry.id   AF-A0A812IIC8-F1
#
_cell.length_a   1.000
_cell.length_b   1.000
_cell.length_c   1.000
_cell.angle_alpha   90.00
_cell.angle_beta   90.00
_cell.angle_gamma   90.00
#
_symmetry.space_group_name_H-M   'P 1'
#
loop_
_entity.id
_entity.type
_entity.pdbx_description
1 polymer ?
#
loop_
_entity_poly.entity_id
_entity_poly.type
_entity_poly.pdbx_seq_one_letter_code
_entity_poly.pdbx_strand_id
1 'polypeptide(L)'
;MEPKTVLKLGELTTNQRGGKFFPVCAEAWRSHEWLRILWHPSPYGSETEARRLPLCLEQNEAAKADLQAIEKDIKGQLTQRCLHDSKIFGRYLTASDVEGRFVSCLKTSSRGNSFIKLKVDLSRVHFWDADQQPLEDPGDLAGRECKVRADLRQVWLMSGQCGVPCVLRAAPPCS
;
A
#
# COMPACT_ATOMS: atom_id res chain seq x y z
N MET A 1 24.14 -11.56 0.51
CA MET A 1 22.87 -11.87 1.20
C MET A 1 22.41 -10.56 1.81
N GLU A 2 21.54 -9.81 1.13
CA GLU A 2 21.04 -8.55 1.68
C GLU A 2 20.13 -8.85 2.89
N PRO A 3 20.18 -8.05 3.96
CA PRO A 3 19.35 -8.27 5.13
C PRO A 3 17.88 -8.21 4.71
N LYS A 4 17.17 -9.32 4.96
CA LYS A 4 15.73 -9.44 4.75
C LYS A 4 15.05 -8.38 5.62
N THR A 5 14.43 -7.37 5.01
CA THR A 5 13.72 -6.29 5.71
C THR A 5 12.80 -6.89 6.77
N VAL A 6 13.05 -6.56 8.05
CA VAL A 6 12.26 -7.06 9.18
C VAL A 6 11.03 -6.16 9.31
N LEU A 7 9.86 -6.68 8.92
CA LEU A 7 8.58 -6.04 9.17
C LEU A 7 8.07 -6.45 10.54
N LYS A 8 7.62 -5.49 11.35
CA LYS A 8 7.03 -5.76 12.67
C LYS A 8 5.79 -4.91 12.93
N LEU A 9 4.73 -5.54 13.42
CA LEU A 9 3.54 -4.85 13.93
C LEU A 9 3.76 -4.36 15.37
N GLY A 10 3.50 -3.09 15.61
CA GLY A 10 3.40 -2.49 16.94
C GLY A 10 2.12 -2.87 17.66
N GLU A 11 1.79 -2.14 18.73
CA GLU A 11 0.59 -2.39 19.54
C GLU A 11 -0.68 -1.79 18.94
N LEU A 12 -1.83 -2.41 19.26
CA LEU A 12 -3.13 -1.94 18.80
C LEU A 12 -3.37 -0.51 19.30
N THR A 13 -3.56 0.40 18.36
CA THR A 13 -3.74 1.83 18.62
C THR A 13 -5.04 2.31 17.98
N THR A 14 -5.58 3.40 18.50
CA THR A 14 -6.79 4.05 17.97
C THR A 14 -6.45 5.49 17.59
N ASN A 15 -6.88 5.93 16.41
CA ASN A 15 -6.71 7.33 16.00
C ASN A 15 -7.77 8.24 16.64
N GLN A 16 -7.65 9.56 16.45
CA GLN A 16 -8.59 10.56 16.99
C GLN A 16 -10.05 10.36 16.52
N ARG A 17 -10.27 9.63 15.42
CA ARG A 17 -11.59 9.34 14.86
C ARG A 17 -12.11 7.96 15.26
N GLY A 18 -11.48 7.28 16.22
CA GLY A 18 -11.88 5.94 16.67
C GLY A 18 -11.44 4.79 15.76
N GLY A 19 -10.70 5.06 14.69
CA GLY A 19 -10.19 4.03 13.78
C GLY A 19 -9.03 3.25 14.41
N LYS A 20 -9.16 1.93 14.48
CA LYS A 20 -8.14 1.01 15.02
C LYS A 20 -7.06 0.72 13.98
N PHE A 21 -5.82 0.61 14.42
CA PHE A 21 -4.69 0.25 13.56
C PHE A 21 -3.53 -0.36 14.36
N PHE A 22 -2.68 -1.14 13.69
CA PHE A 22 -1.36 -1.52 14.18
C PHE A 22 -0.30 -0.70 13.44
N PRO A 23 0.56 0.08 14.12
CA PRO A 23 1.73 0.67 13.49
C PRO A 23 2.61 -0.41 12.85
N VAL A 24 3.21 -0.11 11.71
CA VAL A 24 4.17 -1.00 11.04
C VAL A 24 5.55 -0.37 11.16
N CYS A 25 6.48 -1.10 11.74
CA CYS A 25 7.90 -0.80 11.70
C CYS A 25 8.52 -1.64 10.59
N ALA A 26 8.78 -1.02 9.45
CA ALA A 26 9.39 -1.64 8.29
C ALA A 26 10.16 -0.59 7.49
N GLU A 27 11.11 -1.03 6.68
CA GLU A 27 11.64 -0.18 5.62
C GLU A 27 10.57 0.08 4.57
N ALA A 28 10.70 1.21 3.85
CA ALA A 28 9.83 1.49 2.72
C ALA A 28 10.02 0.43 1.63
N TRP A 29 8.91 -0.08 1.09
CA TRP A 29 8.96 -0.93 -0.09
C TRP A 29 9.44 -0.12 -1.29
N ARG A 30 10.28 -0.73 -2.13
CA ARG A 30 10.80 -0.13 -3.35
C ARG A 30 10.56 -1.07 -4.51
N SER A 31 10.06 -0.56 -5.63
CA SER A 31 10.05 -1.36 -6.84
C SER A 31 11.48 -1.49 -7.37
N HIS A 32 11.87 -2.72 -7.71
CA HIS A 32 13.16 -2.99 -8.35
C HIS A 32 13.17 -2.49 -9.82
N GLU A 33 12.01 -2.65 -10.47
CA GLU A 33 11.79 -2.32 -11.86
C GLU A 33 10.86 -1.11 -12.01
N TRP A 34 10.84 -0.60 -13.24
CA TRP A 34 9.92 0.40 -13.73
C TRP A 34 8.51 -0.17 -13.79
N LEU A 35 7.55 0.57 -13.24
CA LEU A 35 6.14 0.19 -13.22
C LEU A 35 5.33 1.25 -13.94
N ARG A 36 4.53 0.82 -14.91
CA ARG A 36 3.65 1.71 -15.66
C ARG A 36 2.46 2.16 -14.82
N ILE A 37 2.18 3.46 -14.82
CA ILE A 37 1.00 4.06 -14.22
C ILE A 37 -0.19 3.81 -15.15
N LEU A 38 -1.21 3.09 -14.67
CA LEU A 38 -2.34 2.71 -15.51
C LEU A 38 -3.31 3.87 -15.76
N TRP A 39 -3.51 4.69 -14.74
CA TRP A 39 -4.46 5.81 -14.76
C TRP A 39 -3.91 6.98 -13.96
N HIS A 40 -4.25 8.20 -14.38
CA HIS A 40 -3.98 9.40 -13.61
C HIS A 40 -4.61 9.28 -12.21
N PRO A 41 -3.87 9.55 -11.12
CA PRO A 41 -4.45 9.58 -9.78
C PRO A 41 -5.57 10.61 -9.69
N SER A 42 -6.80 10.16 -9.48
CA SER A 42 -7.96 11.04 -9.39
C SER A 42 -8.86 10.64 -8.23
N PRO A 43 -9.65 11.58 -7.66
CA PRO A 43 -10.57 11.25 -6.60
C PRO A 43 -11.64 10.27 -7.06
N TYR A 44 -12.19 9.51 -6.12
CA TYR A 44 -13.28 8.60 -6.43
C TYR A 44 -14.62 9.30 -6.23
N GLY A 45 -15.52 9.21 -7.22
CA GLY A 45 -16.86 9.79 -7.13
C GLY A 45 -16.84 11.32 -7.08
N SER A 46 -17.66 11.90 -6.20
CA SER A 46 -17.85 13.36 -6.09
C SER A 46 -16.90 14.04 -5.07
N GLU A 47 -15.96 13.32 -4.47
CA GLU A 47 -15.00 13.91 -3.52
C GLU A 47 -13.94 14.74 -4.27
N THR A 48 -14.18 16.02 -4.50
CA THR A 48 -13.24 16.89 -5.21
C THR A 48 -11.98 17.26 -4.39
N GLU A 49 -11.99 17.04 -3.06
CA GLU A 49 -10.94 17.49 -2.14
C GLU A 49 -10.11 16.35 -1.52
N ALA A 50 -10.17 15.14 -2.08
CA ALA A 50 -9.44 14.00 -1.53
C ALA A 50 -7.92 14.21 -1.61
N ARG A 51 -7.27 14.52 -0.48
CA ARG A 51 -5.80 14.69 -0.41
C ARG A 51 -5.01 13.42 -0.75
N ARG A 52 -5.62 12.23 -0.60
CA ARG A 52 -4.97 10.94 -0.86
C ARG A 52 -5.66 10.17 -1.98
N LEU A 53 -5.09 10.26 -3.16
CA LEU A 53 -5.59 9.67 -4.39
C LEU A 53 -5.11 8.22 -4.55
N PRO A 54 -5.90 7.34 -5.19
CA PRO A 54 -5.42 6.04 -5.62
C PRO A 54 -4.41 6.19 -6.76
N LEU A 55 -3.27 5.51 -6.64
CA LEU A 55 -2.33 5.32 -7.75
C LEU A 55 -2.35 3.84 -8.12
N CYS A 56 -2.59 3.54 -9.38
CA CYS A 56 -2.65 2.18 -9.89
C CYS A 56 -1.50 1.92 -10.84
N LEU A 57 -0.69 0.93 -10.51
CA LEU A 57 0.48 0.54 -11.28
C LEU A 57 0.24 -0.82 -11.91
N GLU A 58 0.81 -1.01 -13.10
CA GLU A 58 0.92 -2.33 -13.69
C GLU A 58 1.69 -3.27 -12.75
N GLN A 59 1.22 -4.50 -12.69
CA GLN A 59 1.84 -5.51 -11.85
C GLN A 59 2.83 -6.30 -12.70
N ASN A 60 4.10 -6.29 -12.29
CA ASN A 60 5.07 -7.26 -12.78
C ASN A 60 5.31 -8.36 -11.72
N GLU A 61 5.99 -9.44 -12.11
CA GLU A 61 6.17 -10.60 -11.23
C GLU A 61 7.07 -10.30 -10.02
N ALA A 62 8.08 -9.44 -10.17
CA ALA A 62 8.96 -9.05 -9.07
C ALA A 62 8.21 -8.27 -7.98
N ALA A 63 7.53 -7.18 -8.36
CA ALA A 63 6.74 -6.36 -7.45
C ALA A 63 5.60 -7.15 -6.80
N LYS A 64 4.97 -8.06 -7.56
CA LYS A 64 3.97 -8.99 -7.04
C LYS A 64 4.55 -9.90 -5.96
N ALA A 65 5.69 -10.55 -6.22
CA ALA A 65 6.31 -11.46 -5.27
C ALA A 65 6.69 -10.74 -3.96
N ASP A 66 7.27 -9.54 -4.05
CA ASP A 66 7.65 -8.75 -2.88
C ASP A 66 6.43 -8.37 -2.03
N LEU A 67 5.39 -7.83 -2.69
CA LEU A 67 4.17 -7.41 -1.99
C LEU A 67 3.42 -8.62 -1.43
N GLN A 68 3.39 -9.77 -2.11
CA GLN A 68 2.84 -11.01 -1.56
C GLN A 68 3.60 -11.49 -0.33
N ALA A 69 4.93 -11.38 -0.32
CA ALA A 69 5.75 -11.75 0.83
C ALA A 69 5.47 -10.82 2.03
N ILE A 70 5.36 -9.51 1.78
CA ILE A 70 4.99 -8.51 2.78
C ILE A 70 3.59 -8.80 3.35
N GLU A 71 2.59 -9.01 2.50
CA GLU A 71 1.22 -9.29 2.92
C GLU A 71 1.14 -10.61 3.69
N LYS A 72 1.89 -11.64 3.28
CA LYS A 72 1.98 -12.92 4.00
C LYS A 72 2.53 -12.74 5.41
N ASP A 73 3.62 -11.98 5.58
CA ASP A 73 4.21 -11.73 6.89
C ASP A 73 3.23 -10.97 7.80
N ILE A 74 2.59 -9.93 7.28
CA ILE A 74 1.58 -9.15 8.02
C ILE A 74 0.40 -10.03 8.44
N LYS A 75 -0.14 -10.85 7.55
CA LYS A 75 -1.22 -11.79 7.86
C LYS A 75 -0.80 -12.81 8.92
N GLY A 76 0.44 -13.29 8.87
CA GLY A 76 1.01 -14.16 9.90
C GLY A 76 1.02 -13.51 11.28
N GLN A 77 1.55 -12.29 11.38
CA GLN A 77 1.58 -11.53 12.63
C GLN A 77 0.17 -11.19 13.15
N LEU A 78 -0.75 -10.80 12.26
CA LEU A 78 -2.15 -10.55 12.61
C LEU A 78 -2.86 -11.80 13.12
N THR A 79 -2.63 -12.95 12.49
CA THR A 79 -3.20 -14.23 12.91
C THR A 79 -2.78 -14.56 14.34
N GLN A 80 -1.47 -14.47 14.65
CA GLN A 80 -0.98 -14.73 16.01
C GLN A 80 -1.63 -13.80 17.03
N ARG A 81 -1.78 -12.51 16.73
CA ARG A 81 -2.47 -11.57 17.63
C ARG A 81 -3.96 -11.89 17.80
N CYS A 82 -4.67 -12.18 16.71
CA CYS A 82 -6.12 -12.45 16.74
C CYS A 82 -6.51 -13.79 17.37
N LEU A 83 -5.56 -14.73 17.50
CA LEU A 83 -5.76 -15.97 18.26
C LEU A 83 -5.80 -15.72 19.78
N HIS A 84 -5.20 -14.61 20.26
CA HIS A 84 -5.04 -14.34 21.69
C HIS A 84 -5.74 -13.06 22.17
N ASP A 85 -6.19 -12.19 21.26
CA ASP A 85 -6.90 -10.97 21.61
C ASP A 85 -8.18 -10.78 20.80
N SER A 86 -9.31 -11.06 21.43
CA SER A 86 -10.63 -10.87 20.84
C SER A 86 -11.02 -9.41 20.68
N LYS A 87 -10.35 -8.44 21.34
CA LYS A 87 -10.68 -7.00 21.24
C LYS A 87 -10.34 -6.41 19.87
N ILE A 88 -9.49 -7.09 19.10
CA ILE A 88 -9.07 -6.66 17.77
C ILE A 88 -10.29 -6.60 16.82
N PHE A 89 -11.03 -7.71 16.72
CA PHE A 89 -12.21 -7.85 15.85
C PHE A 89 -13.53 -8.15 16.59
N GLY A 90 -13.54 -8.11 17.92
CA GLY A 90 -14.68 -8.52 18.75
C GLY A 90 -14.84 -10.04 18.88
N ARG A 91 -13.92 -10.83 18.32
CA ARG A 91 -13.86 -12.29 18.39
C ARG A 91 -12.44 -12.76 18.08
N TYR A 92 -12.10 -13.98 18.49
CA TYR A 92 -10.88 -14.64 18.04
C TYR A 92 -11.01 -15.01 16.56
N LEU A 93 -9.93 -14.85 15.80
CA LEU A 93 -9.89 -15.17 14.37
C LEU A 93 -8.85 -16.25 14.08
N THR A 94 -9.21 -17.17 13.20
CA THR A 94 -8.28 -18.15 12.63
C THR A 94 -7.43 -17.53 11.51
N ALA A 95 -6.43 -18.25 11.02
CA ALA A 95 -5.68 -17.83 9.82
C ALA A 95 -6.59 -17.60 8.60
N SER A 96 -7.58 -18.47 8.41
CA SER A 96 -8.54 -18.36 7.29
C SER A 96 -9.45 -17.14 7.44
N ASP A 97 -9.86 -16.80 8.66
CA ASP A 97 -10.63 -15.58 8.93
C ASP A 97 -9.82 -14.32 8.59
N VAL A 98 -8.55 -14.28 8.98
CA VAL A 98 -7.67 -13.14 8.69
C VAL A 98 -7.47 -13.00 7.19
N GLU A 99 -7.21 -14.11 6.47
CA GLU A 99 -7.08 -14.10 5.01
C GLU A 99 -8.31 -13.51 4.33
N GLY A 100 -9.51 -13.98 4.68
CA GLY A 100 -10.76 -13.50 4.09
C GLY A 100 -11.11 -12.04 4.41
N ARG A 101 -10.50 -11.47 5.46
CA ARG A 101 -10.69 -10.07 5.88
C ARG A 101 -9.59 -9.14 5.36
N PHE A 102 -8.49 -9.70 4.86
CA PHE A 102 -7.34 -8.92 4.42
C PHE A 102 -7.58 -8.33 3.03
N VAL A 103 -7.48 -7.01 2.94
CA VAL A 103 -7.63 -6.26 1.70
C VAL A 103 -6.26 -6.03 1.11
N SER A 104 -5.90 -6.88 0.14
CA SER A 104 -4.62 -6.81 -0.58
C SER A 104 -4.49 -5.50 -1.37
N CYS A 105 -3.26 -5.00 -1.51
CA CYS A 105 -2.90 -3.95 -2.45
C CYS A 105 -2.78 -4.46 -3.88
N LEU A 106 -2.62 -5.78 -4.06
CA LEU A 106 -2.68 -6.45 -5.35
C LEU A 106 -4.15 -6.67 -5.72
N LYS A 107 -4.58 -6.07 -6.81
CA LYS A 107 -5.98 -6.04 -7.26
C LYS A 107 -6.11 -6.66 -8.63
N THR A 108 -7.30 -7.19 -8.89
CA THR A 108 -7.74 -7.59 -10.22
C THR A 108 -9.01 -6.82 -10.53
N SER A 109 -9.04 -6.17 -11.70
CA SER A 109 -10.22 -5.46 -12.19
C SER A 109 -11.32 -6.44 -12.61
N SER A 110 -12.55 -5.96 -12.76
CA SER A 110 -13.66 -6.75 -13.30
C SER A 110 -13.40 -7.30 -14.72
N ARG A 111 -12.47 -6.68 -15.45
CA ARG A 111 -12.04 -7.11 -16.79
C ARG A 111 -10.87 -8.10 -16.77
N GLY A 112 -10.42 -8.54 -15.59
CA GLY A 112 -9.33 -9.51 -15.42
C GLY A 112 -7.91 -8.91 -15.37
N ASN A 113 -7.75 -7.60 -15.62
CA ASN A 113 -6.42 -6.97 -15.54
C ASN A 113 -5.96 -6.84 -14.09
N SER A 114 -4.73 -7.26 -13.80
CA SER A 114 -4.14 -7.17 -12.46
C SER A 114 -3.27 -5.93 -12.31
N PHE A 115 -3.30 -5.32 -11.13
CA PHE A 115 -2.64 -4.05 -10.84
C PHE A 115 -2.30 -3.90 -9.36
N ILE A 116 -1.32 -3.07 -9.06
CA ILE A 116 -0.95 -2.67 -7.69
C ILE A 116 -1.67 -1.37 -7.37
N LYS A 117 -2.39 -1.32 -6.25
CA LYS A 117 -3.10 -0.12 -5.79
C LYS A 117 -2.40 0.50 -4.58
N LEU A 118 -1.83 1.69 -4.78
CA LEU A 118 -1.20 2.51 -3.77
C LEU A 118 -2.06 3.74 -3.43
N LYS A 119 -1.66 4.47 -2.39
CA LYS A 119 -2.18 5.81 -2.07
C LYS A 119 -1.07 6.84 -2.29
N VAL A 120 -1.39 7.94 -2.96
CA VAL A 120 -0.48 9.06 -3.20
C VAL A 120 -1.13 10.36 -2.73
N ASP A 121 -0.32 11.25 -2.17
CA ASP A 121 -0.68 12.65 -1.95
C ASP A 121 0.20 13.47 -2.90
N LEU A 122 -0.39 13.97 -3.98
CA LEU A 122 0.36 14.66 -5.04
C LEU A 122 1.05 15.93 -4.52
N SER A 123 0.56 16.53 -3.43
CA SER A 123 1.19 17.70 -2.80
C SER A 123 2.45 17.36 -1.97
N ARG A 124 2.69 16.08 -1.71
CA ARG A 124 3.80 15.58 -0.86
C ARG A 124 4.72 14.61 -1.57
N VAL A 125 4.35 14.19 -2.77
CA VAL A 125 5.18 13.32 -3.58
C VAL A 125 6.12 14.20 -4.39
N HIS A 126 7.38 13.80 -4.42
CA HIS A 126 8.36 14.44 -5.28
C HIS A 126 8.46 13.64 -6.58
N PHE A 127 8.49 14.36 -7.68
CA PHE A 127 8.72 13.83 -9.02
C PHE A 127 10.09 14.28 -9.49
N TRP A 128 10.77 13.39 -10.20
CA TRP A 128 12.00 13.71 -10.89
C TRP A 128 11.83 13.39 -12.38
N ASP A 129 12.65 13.99 -13.24
CA ASP A 129 12.81 13.60 -14.63
C ASP A 129 13.98 12.60 -14.81
N ALA A 130 14.26 12.23 -16.06
CA ALA A 130 15.30 11.24 -16.42
C ALA A 130 16.70 11.66 -15.96
N ASP A 131 16.94 12.97 -15.87
CA ASP A 131 18.19 13.58 -15.44
C ASP A 131 18.24 13.83 -13.93
N GLN A 132 17.29 13.24 -13.18
CA GLN A 132 17.11 13.38 -11.73
C GLN A 132 16.88 14.82 -11.29
N GLN A 133 16.36 15.67 -12.18
CA GLN A 133 15.93 17.02 -11.82
C GLN A 133 14.50 16.99 -11.29
N PRO A 134 14.19 17.75 -10.22
CA PRO A 134 12.84 17.81 -9.67
C PRO A 134 11.86 18.45 -10.67
N LEU A 135 10.68 17.85 -10.82
CA LEU A 135 9.58 18.37 -11.63
C LEU A 135 8.53 19.04 -10.72
N GLU A 136 8.20 20.31 -10.98
CA GLU A 136 7.17 21.04 -10.23
C GLU A 136 5.75 20.59 -10.59
N ASP A 137 5.49 20.36 -11.88
CA ASP A 137 4.22 19.81 -12.38
C ASP A 137 4.51 18.61 -13.28
N PRO A 138 4.20 17.38 -12.85
CA PRO A 138 4.40 16.20 -13.68
C PRO A 138 3.37 16.10 -14.82
N GLY A 139 2.30 16.92 -14.83
CA GLY A 139 1.19 16.82 -15.77
C GLY A 139 0.43 15.50 -15.66
N ASP A 140 -0.12 15.01 -16.79
CA ASP A 140 -0.78 13.71 -16.81
C ASP A 140 0.23 12.55 -16.66
N LEU A 141 0.02 11.74 -15.62
CA LEU A 141 0.82 10.57 -15.27
C LEU A 141 0.35 9.28 -15.96
N ALA A 142 -0.84 9.24 -16.55
CA ALA A 142 -1.34 8.03 -17.19
C ALA A 142 -0.39 7.52 -18.29
N GLY A 143 -0.08 6.24 -18.27
CA GLY A 143 0.81 5.59 -19.24
C GLY A 143 2.30 5.76 -18.98
N ARG A 144 2.72 6.67 -18.10
CA ARG A 144 4.15 6.86 -17.77
C ARG A 144 4.69 5.73 -16.90
N GLU A 145 5.99 5.52 -16.93
CA GLU A 145 6.65 4.55 -16.06
C GLU A 145 7.34 5.23 -14.90
N CYS A 146 7.34 4.63 -13.72
CA CYS A 146 8.10 5.12 -12.58
C CYS A 146 8.63 3.97 -11.75
N LYS A 147 9.74 4.20 -11.02
CA LYS A 147 10.00 3.37 -9.83
C LYS A 147 9.24 3.95 -8.65
N VAL A 148 8.95 3.15 -7.63
CA VAL A 148 8.18 3.64 -6.49
C VAL A 148 8.88 3.34 -5.19
N ARG A 149 8.83 4.30 -4.27
CA ARG A 149 9.13 4.08 -2.86
C ARG A 149 7.88 4.35 -2.03
N ALA A 150 7.31 3.29 -1.45
CA ALA A 150 6.10 3.36 -0.66
C ALA A 150 6.34 3.00 0.80
N ASP A 151 5.85 3.84 1.72
CA ASP A 151 5.87 3.54 3.14
C ASP A 151 4.73 2.57 3.51
N LEU A 152 5.07 1.55 4.30
CA LEU A 152 4.12 0.69 4.99
C LEU A 152 3.99 1.20 6.44
N ARG A 153 3.04 2.10 6.71
CA ARG A 153 2.99 2.78 8.03
C ARG A 153 2.14 2.09 9.06
N GLN A 154 1.06 1.44 8.63
CA GLN A 154 0.10 0.83 9.54
C GLN A 154 -0.76 -0.22 8.84
N VAL A 155 -1.19 -1.23 9.59
CA VAL A 155 -2.33 -2.07 9.24
C VAL A 155 -3.58 -1.38 9.79
N TRP A 156 -4.51 -0.96 8.94
CA TRP A 156 -5.79 -0.42 9.40
C TRP A 156 -6.79 -1.55 9.70
N LEU A 157 -7.73 -1.30 10.62
CA LEU A 157 -8.85 -2.19 10.92
C LEU A 157 -10.14 -1.38 10.86
N MET A 158 -11.03 -1.69 9.92
CA MET A 158 -12.31 -1.01 9.76
C MET A 158 -13.37 -1.96 9.22
N SER A 159 -14.58 -1.90 9.77
CA SER A 159 -15.74 -2.67 9.28
C SER A 159 -15.48 -4.17 9.12
N GLY A 160 -14.70 -4.75 10.04
CA GLY A 160 -14.32 -6.16 9.99
C GLY A 160 -13.28 -6.52 8.92
N GLN A 161 -12.76 -5.55 8.17
CA GLN A 161 -11.66 -5.72 7.24
C GLN A 161 -10.36 -5.16 7.81
N CYS A 162 -9.25 -5.59 7.24
CA CYS A 162 -7.94 -5.02 7.53
C CYS A 162 -7.08 -4.96 6.28
N GLY A 163 -6.02 -4.16 6.29
CA GLY A 163 -5.09 -4.08 5.18
C GLY A 163 -4.01 -3.05 5.42
N VAL A 164 -3.05 -2.95 4.51
CA VAL A 164 -1.93 -2.02 4.63
C VAL A 164 -2.01 -1.02 3.48
N PRO A 165 -2.15 0.28 3.76
CA PRO A 165 -2.06 1.28 2.73
C PRO A 165 -0.57 1.51 2.43
N CYS A 166 -0.16 1.15 1.22
CA CYS A 166 1.15 1.53 0.72
C CYS A 166 1.08 3.00 0.28
N VAL A 167 1.82 3.89 0.94
CA VAL A 167 1.78 5.33 0.69
C VAL A 167 3.02 5.76 -0.08
N LEU A 168 2.84 6.24 -1.32
CA LEU A 168 3.92 6.72 -2.16
C LEU A 168 4.55 7.99 -1.54
N ARG A 169 5.88 8.01 -1.47
CA ARG A 169 6.70 9.15 -1.02
C ARG A 169 7.45 9.83 -2.15
N ALA A 170 7.95 9.03 -3.08
CA ALA A 170 8.84 9.45 -4.14
C ALA A 170 8.64 8.51 -5.33
N ALA A 171 8.56 9.10 -6.52
CA ALA A 171 8.65 8.40 -7.78
C ALA A 171 9.80 9.06 -8.57
N PRO A 172 10.91 8.36 -8.85
CA PRO A 172 12.01 8.88 -9.66
C PRO A 172 11.51 8.95 -11.14
N PRO A 173 12.37 9.25 -12.15
CA PRO A 173 11.97 9.78 -13.45
C PRO A 173 10.66 9.24 -13.99
N CYS A 174 9.80 10.03 -14.61
CA CYS A 174 8.82 9.45 -15.52
C CYS A 174 9.40 9.47 -16.93
N SER A 175 9.73 8.32 -17.52
CA SER A 175 10.15 8.21 -18.93
C SER A 175 8.97 8.19 -19.89
#